data_AF-A0A969HH11-F1
#
_entry.id   AF-A0A969HH11-F1
#
_cell.length_a   1.000
_cell.length_b   1.000
_cell.length_c   1.000
_cell.angle_alpha   90.00
_cell.angle_beta   90.00
_cell.angle_gamma   90.00
#
_symmetry.space_group_name_H-M   'P 1'
#
loop_
_entity.id
_entity.type
_entity.pdbx_description
1 polymer ?
#
loop_
_entity_poly.entity_id
_entity_poly.type
_entity_poly.pdbx_seq_one_letter_code
_entity_poly.pdbx_strand_id
1 'polypeptide(L)'
;WQDLDGDGPNAPVLTNASATLSPNTAYDLSVQLLNETEAANLNDPEYNITLEIEEEDEAHLFLYDVTAGLFASFIYNDSDSTLPLGLETTLTTGNGTPATGTLTVVLLHESDKSATGVSLGGPVRPSNAGVGGETDVQADFTINVQ
;
A
#
# COMPACT_ATOMS: atom_id res chain seq x y z
N TRP A 1 -0.30 11.33 -0.51
CA TRP A 1 -1.57 11.22 -1.26
C TRP A 1 -2.62 11.92 -0.40
N GLN A 2 -3.51 12.70 -0.99
CA GLN A 2 -4.54 13.44 -0.25
C GLN A 2 -5.82 13.43 -1.07
N ASP A 3 -6.92 13.03 -0.43
CA ASP A 3 -8.27 13.15 -0.95
C ASP A 3 -9.14 13.76 0.16
N LEU A 4 -9.79 14.89 -0.12
CA LEU A 4 -10.53 15.66 0.88
C LEU A 4 -12.05 15.55 0.70
N ASP A 5 -12.52 14.92 -0.38
CA ASP A 5 -13.92 14.70 -0.67
C ASP A 5 -14.27 13.24 -0.99
N GLY A 6 -13.28 12.33 -1.01
CA GLY A 6 -13.48 10.89 -1.20
C GLY A 6 -14.12 10.60 -2.54
N ASP A 7 -15.32 10.02 -2.54
CA ASP A 7 -16.14 9.78 -3.74
C ASP A 7 -16.68 11.08 -4.41
N GLY A 8 -16.24 12.24 -3.94
CA GLY A 8 -16.55 13.53 -4.52
C GLY A 8 -15.98 13.75 -5.93
N PRO A 9 -16.28 14.90 -6.55
CA PRO A 9 -15.85 15.17 -7.92
C PRO A 9 -14.36 15.49 -8.07
N ASN A 10 -13.63 15.77 -6.98
CA ASN A 10 -12.21 16.09 -7.08
C ASN A 10 -11.37 14.80 -7.05
N ALA A 11 -10.42 14.71 -7.96
CA ALA A 11 -9.47 13.61 -7.93
C ALA A 11 -8.45 13.81 -6.79
N PRO A 12 -7.91 12.71 -6.23
CA PRO A 12 -6.89 12.81 -5.20
C PRO A 12 -5.61 13.49 -5.71
N VAL A 13 -4.97 14.23 -4.82
CA VAL A 13 -3.70 14.93 -5.07
C VAL A 13 -2.53 14.09 -4.57
N LEU A 14 -1.59 13.78 -5.46
CA LEU A 14 -0.37 13.08 -5.11
C LEU A 14 0.84 14.01 -5.13
N THR A 15 1.45 14.21 -3.96
CA THR A 15 2.71 14.95 -3.78
C THR A 15 3.86 13.97 -3.54
N ASN A 16 5.08 14.34 -3.94
CA ASN A 16 6.28 13.50 -3.82
C ASN A 16 6.12 12.09 -4.40
N ALA A 17 5.47 11.99 -5.57
CA ALA A 17 5.15 10.75 -6.26
C ALA A 17 6.36 9.99 -6.84
N SER A 18 7.59 10.30 -6.41
CA SER A 18 8.79 9.66 -6.93
C SER A 18 9.85 9.46 -5.87
N ALA A 19 10.52 8.31 -5.91
CA ALA A 19 11.67 8.00 -5.06
C ALA A 19 12.85 7.50 -5.91
N THR A 20 14.07 7.81 -5.45
CA THR A 20 15.30 7.23 -5.98
C THR A 20 15.91 6.33 -4.92
N LEU A 21 16.11 5.07 -5.24
CA LEU A 21 16.61 4.03 -4.35
C LEU A 21 17.95 3.50 -4.87
N SER A 22 18.85 3.16 -3.96
CA SER A 22 20.12 2.52 -4.29
C SER A 22 19.86 1.07 -4.74
N PRO A 23 20.65 0.51 -5.68
CA PRO A 23 20.58 -0.89 -6.06
C PRO A 23 21.01 -1.81 -4.91
N ASN A 24 20.58 -3.07 -4.96
CA ASN A 24 20.92 -4.11 -4.00
C ASN A 24 20.74 -3.67 -2.53
N THR A 25 19.68 -2.90 -2.25
CA THR A 25 19.44 -2.30 -0.94
C THR A 25 18.03 -2.65 -0.48
N ALA A 26 17.92 -3.05 0.78
CA ALA A 26 16.65 -3.27 1.45
C ALA A 26 16.11 -1.95 2.00
N TYR A 27 14.82 -1.71 1.82
CA TYR A 27 14.07 -0.58 2.35
C TYR A 27 12.82 -1.07 3.05
N ASP A 28 12.46 -0.40 4.13
CA ASP A 28 11.17 -0.57 4.77
C ASP A 28 10.18 0.44 4.18
N LEU A 29 9.05 -0.10 3.74
CA LEU A 29 7.88 0.63 3.31
C LEU A 29 6.85 0.55 4.44
N SER A 30 6.38 1.72 4.88
CA SER A 30 5.26 1.84 5.81
C SER A 30 4.18 2.72 5.21
N VAL A 31 2.92 2.40 5.51
CA VAL A 31 1.75 3.19 5.11
C VAL A 31 1.07 3.73 6.37
N GLN A 32 0.64 4.99 6.30
CA GLN A 32 -0.21 5.63 7.29
C GLN A 32 -1.29 6.42 6.56
N LEU A 33 -2.53 6.30 7.01
CA LEU A 33 -3.63 7.15 6.57
C LEU A 33 -4.14 8.00 7.72
N LEU A 34 -4.47 9.24 7.39
CA LEU A 34 -4.96 10.24 8.32
C LEU A 34 -6.24 10.84 7.76
N ASN A 35 -7.20 11.12 8.63
CA ASN A 35 -8.35 11.94 8.28
C ASN A 35 -7.98 13.41 8.46
N GLU A 36 -7.54 14.04 7.38
CA GLU A 36 -7.10 15.44 7.42
C GLU A 36 -8.25 16.43 7.67
N THR A 37 -9.52 16.03 7.60
CA THR A 37 -10.64 16.92 7.99
C THR A 37 -10.66 17.18 9.50
N GLU A 38 -10.14 16.23 10.29
CA GLU A 38 -10.02 16.33 11.74
C GLU A 38 -8.66 16.88 12.20
N ALA A 39 -7.85 17.43 11.28
CA ALA A 39 -6.51 17.96 11.58
C ALA A 39 -6.49 19.13 12.59
N ALA A 40 -7.66 19.69 12.93
CA ALA A 40 -7.79 20.67 14.01
C ALA A 40 -7.46 20.09 15.39
N ASN A 41 -7.62 18.77 15.58
CA ASN A 41 -7.29 18.07 16.81
C ASN A 41 -6.51 16.78 16.49
N LEU A 42 -5.18 16.85 16.56
CA LEU A 42 -4.32 15.69 16.30
C LEU A 42 -4.46 14.55 17.34
N ASN A 43 -5.17 14.79 18.45
CA ASN A 43 -5.49 13.75 19.45
C ASN A 43 -6.91 13.20 19.27
N ASP A 44 -7.63 13.60 18.22
CA ASP A 44 -8.90 12.99 17.88
C ASP A 44 -8.66 11.53 17.48
N PRO A 45 -9.36 10.55 18.08
CA PRO A 45 -9.28 9.16 17.63
C PRO A 45 -9.55 9.00 16.14
N GLU A 46 -10.41 9.86 15.57
CA GLU A 46 -10.77 9.84 14.15
C GLU A 46 -9.70 10.46 13.25
N TYR A 47 -8.69 11.16 13.80
CA TYR A 47 -7.61 11.76 13.01
C TYR A 47 -6.65 10.72 12.43
N ASN A 48 -6.29 9.70 13.20
CA ASN A 48 -5.39 8.63 12.75
C ASN A 48 -6.17 7.37 12.37
N ILE A 49 -6.74 7.38 11.17
CA ILE A 49 -7.57 6.27 10.68
C ILE A 49 -6.78 4.99 10.41
N THR A 50 -5.44 5.01 10.43
CA THR A 50 -4.66 3.77 10.48
C THR A 50 -5.08 2.86 11.64
N LEU A 51 -5.47 3.42 12.79
CA LEU A 51 -5.91 2.62 13.94
C LEU A 51 -7.22 1.88 13.67
N GLU A 52 -8.17 2.53 13.00
CA GLU A 52 -9.42 1.90 12.58
C GLU A 52 -9.15 0.78 11.56
N ILE A 53 -8.27 1.03 10.60
CA ILE A 53 -7.86 0.01 9.61
C ILE A 53 -7.17 -1.19 10.27
N GLU A 54 -6.38 -0.97 11.34
CA GLU A 54 -5.79 -2.04 12.15
C GLU A 54 -6.83 -2.79 13.00
N GLU A 55 -7.83 -2.10 13.54
CA GLU A 55 -8.93 -2.72 14.29
C GLU A 55 -9.87 -3.53 13.40
N GLU A 56 -10.02 -3.13 12.14
CA GLU A 56 -10.82 -3.79 11.11
C GLU A 56 -9.93 -4.58 10.12
N ASP A 57 -8.88 -5.21 10.62
CA ASP A 57 -7.90 -5.94 9.82
C ASP A 57 -8.53 -7.06 8.97
N GLU A 58 -9.59 -7.73 9.43
CA GLU A 58 -10.29 -8.75 8.64
C GLU A 58 -10.92 -8.20 7.35
N ALA A 59 -11.32 -6.92 7.33
CA ALA A 59 -11.98 -6.28 6.20
C ALA A 59 -10.98 -5.56 5.27
N HIS A 60 -9.91 -5.01 5.84
CA HIS A 60 -8.96 -4.19 5.10
C HIS A 60 -7.74 -4.97 4.58
N LEU A 61 -7.25 -4.55 3.41
CA LEU A 61 -6.03 -5.10 2.85
C LEU A 61 -5.27 -4.12 1.96
N PHE A 62 -3.99 -3.90 2.28
CA PHE A 62 -3.05 -3.21 1.40
C PHE A 62 -2.41 -4.18 0.39
N LEU A 63 -2.56 -3.86 -0.88
CA LEU A 63 -1.92 -4.56 -1.99
C LEU A 63 -0.94 -3.66 -2.72
N TYR A 64 0.10 -4.29 -3.25
CA TYR A 64 1.17 -3.61 -3.97
C TYR A 64 1.37 -4.22 -5.36
N ASP A 65 1.07 -3.46 -6.42
CA ASP A 65 1.48 -3.81 -7.78
C ASP A 65 2.78 -3.09 -8.12
N VAL A 66 3.75 -3.82 -8.68
CA VAL A 66 5.05 -3.26 -9.04
C VAL A 66 5.39 -3.62 -10.46
N THR A 67 6.14 -2.74 -11.12
CA THR A 67 6.77 -3.07 -12.39
C THR A 67 7.64 -4.31 -12.23
N ALA A 68 7.38 -5.33 -13.06
CA ALA A 68 8.06 -6.62 -12.97
C ALA A 68 9.59 -6.45 -13.06
N GLY A 69 10.30 -7.07 -12.12
CA GLY A 69 11.77 -7.03 -12.06
C GLY A 69 12.36 -5.77 -11.41
N LEU A 70 11.54 -4.83 -10.93
CA LEU A 70 12.00 -3.63 -10.21
C LEU A 70 12.62 -3.99 -8.85
N PHE A 71 12.02 -4.96 -8.15
CA PHE A 71 12.49 -5.45 -6.85
C PHE A 71 12.91 -6.93 -6.95
N ALA A 72 13.98 -7.28 -6.24
CA ALA A 72 14.46 -8.65 -6.06
C ALA A 72 13.64 -9.41 -5.02
N SER A 73 13.11 -8.72 -4.01
CA SER A 73 12.18 -9.27 -3.03
C SER A 73 11.16 -8.22 -2.61
N PHE A 74 10.00 -8.68 -2.18
CA PHE A 74 8.95 -7.86 -1.61
C PHE A 74 8.25 -8.71 -0.55
N ILE A 75 8.29 -8.29 0.71
CA ILE A 75 7.91 -9.12 1.86
C ILE A 75 7.00 -8.28 2.75
N TYR A 76 5.77 -8.75 2.93
CA TYR A 76 4.85 -8.22 3.94
C TYR A 76 5.37 -8.63 5.32
N ASN A 77 5.53 -7.67 6.22
CA ASN A 77 6.15 -7.88 7.54
C ASN A 77 5.16 -7.93 8.68
N ASP A 78 3.96 -7.42 8.46
CA ASP A 78 2.88 -7.47 9.41
C ASP A 78 2.14 -8.81 9.35
N SER A 79 1.44 -9.15 10.42
CA SER A 79 0.68 -10.38 10.53
C SER A 79 -0.61 -10.13 11.28
N ASP A 80 -1.69 -10.63 10.71
CA ASP A 80 -2.99 -10.77 11.35
C ASP A 80 -3.27 -12.28 11.54
N SER A 81 -4.28 -12.61 12.34
CA SER A 81 -4.96 -13.89 12.41
C SER A 81 -5.29 -14.52 11.03
N THR A 82 -5.39 -13.71 9.97
CA THR A 82 -5.61 -14.14 8.59
C THR A 82 -4.40 -13.89 7.66
N LEU A 83 -4.51 -12.93 6.74
CA LEU A 83 -3.45 -12.44 5.87
C LEU A 83 -2.88 -11.12 6.43
N PRO A 84 -1.60 -10.83 6.19
CA PRO A 84 -1.03 -9.51 6.47
C PRO A 84 -1.95 -8.40 5.97
N LEU A 85 -2.18 -7.39 6.80
CA LEU A 85 -2.89 -6.16 6.44
C LEU A 85 -2.10 -5.34 5.42
N GLY A 86 -0.78 -5.41 5.44
CA GLY A 86 0.14 -4.80 4.48
C GLY A 86 0.59 -3.40 4.82
N LEU A 87 0.41 -2.94 6.05
CA LEU A 87 0.92 -1.62 6.50
C LEU A 87 2.44 -1.56 6.55
N GLU A 88 3.12 -2.70 6.73
CA GLU A 88 4.57 -2.81 6.82
C GLU A 88 5.12 -3.80 5.80
N THR A 89 6.11 -3.40 5.02
CA THR A 89 6.69 -4.24 3.97
C THR A 89 8.18 -3.96 3.83
N THR A 90 9.01 -4.99 3.70
CA THR A 90 10.41 -4.84 3.26
C THR A 90 10.53 -5.16 1.77
N LEU A 91 11.12 -4.23 1.02
CA LEU A 91 11.46 -4.41 -0.40
C LEU A 91 12.97 -4.38 -0.58
N THR A 92 13.50 -5.21 -1.48
CA THR A 92 14.92 -5.19 -1.85
C THR A 92 15.05 -4.85 -3.33
N THR A 93 15.80 -3.81 -3.67
CA THR A 93 16.06 -3.43 -5.07
C THR A 93 16.99 -4.42 -5.78
N GLY A 94 16.86 -4.51 -7.12
CA GLY A 94 17.68 -5.40 -7.93
C GLY A 94 19.19 -5.06 -7.93
N ASN A 95 20.02 -6.03 -8.36
CA ASN A 95 21.48 -5.99 -8.25
C ASN A 95 22.19 -5.12 -9.32
N GLY A 96 21.86 -3.82 -9.40
CA GLY A 96 22.73 -2.81 -10.01
C GLY A 96 22.46 -2.39 -11.45
N THR A 97 21.40 -2.90 -12.11
CA THR A 97 20.96 -2.32 -13.39
C THR A 97 20.02 -1.16 -13.10
N PRO A 98 20.32 0.08 -13.56
CA PRO A 98 19.38 1.17 -13.40
C PRO A 98 18.03 0.81 -14.00
N ALA A 99 16.98 1.00 -13.21
CA ALA A 99 15.63 0.63 -13.59
C ALA A 99 14.67 1.70 -13.09
N THR A 100 13.70 2.06 -13.92
CA THR A 100 12.58 2.90 -13.53
C THR A 100 11.31 2.10 -13.69
N GLY A 101 10.44 2.17 -12.70
CA GLY A 101 9.15 1.50 -12.71
C GLY A 101 8.16 2.19 -11.79
N THR A 102 7.00 1.58 -11.67
CA THR A 102 5.90 2.04 -10.81
C THR A 102 5.72 1.07 -9.65
N LEU A 103 5.45 1.64 -8.47
CA LEU A 103 4.87 0.97 -7.31
C LEU A 103 3.48 1.58 -7.10
N THR A 104 2.44 0.77 -7.29
CA THR A 104 1.05 1.12 -7.05
C THR A 104 0.66 0.55 -5.69
N VAL A 105 0.25 1.42 -4.78
CA VAL A 105 -0.30 1.08 -3.46
C VAL A 105 -1.81 1.13 -3.55
N VAL A 106 -2.49 0.08 -3.07
CA VAL A 106 -3.94 -0.03 -3.08
C VAL A 106 -4.43 -0.44 -1.70
N LEU A 107 -5.37 0.31 -1.13
CA LEU A 107 -6.18 -0.15 0.00
C LEU A 107 -7.49 -0.72 -0.53
N LEU A 108 -7.81 -1.94 -0.12
CA LEU A 108 -9.12 -2.55 -0.30
C LEU A 108 -9.89 -2.57 1.01
N HIS A 109 -11.18 -2.26 0.96
CA HIS A 109 -12.14 -2.50 2.04
C HIS A 109 -13.09 -3.65 1.65
N GLU A 110 -13.74 -4.25 2.65
CA GLU A 110 -14.54 -5.49 2.56
C GLU A 110 -13.88 -6.62 1.72
N SER A 111 -12.56 -6.77 1.84
CA SER A 111 -11.80 -7.80 1.11
C SER A 111 -12.06 -9.21 1.66
N ASP A 112 -12.32 -10.19 0.78
CA ASP A 112 -12.41 -11.62 1.13
C ASP A 112 -11.01 -12.24 1.20
N LYS A 113 -10.37 -12.08 2.35
CA LYS A 113 -9.08 -12.71 2.67
C LYS A 113 -9.11 -14.24 2.68
N SER A 114 -10.31 -14.84 2.72
CA SER A 114 -10.50 -16.30 2.74
C SER A 114 -10.68 -16.91 1.35
N ALA A 115 -10.76 -16.07 0.31
CA ALA A 115 -11.00 -16.54 -1.05
C ALA A 115 -9.94 -17.57 -1.49
N THR A 116 -10.39 -18.59 -2.21
CA THR A 116 -9.52 -19.71 -2.58
C THR A 116 -8.37 -19.25 -3.47
N GLY A 117 -7.13 -19.50 -3.04
CA GLY A 117 -5.93 -19.13 -3.79
C GLY A 117 -5.35 -17.77 -3.41
N VAL A 118 -5.94 -17.08 -2.43
CA VAL A 118 -5.34 -15.89 -1.86
C VAL A 118 -4.18 -16.30 -0.94
N SER A 119 -2.97 -15.86 -1.30
CA SER A 119 -1.81 -15.90 -0.42
C SER A 119 -0.87 -14.77 -0.80
N LEU A 120 -0.41 -13.99 0.17
CA LEU A 120 0.55 -12.92 -0.08
C LEU A 120 1.97 -13.49 0.01
N GLY A 121 2.69 -13.46 -1.10
CA GLY A 121 4.06 -13.99 -1.22
C GLY A 121 5.00 -13.05 -1.99
N GLY A 122 4.63 -11.77 -2.08
CA GLY A 122 5.26 -10.78 -2.94
C GLY A 122 4.27 -9.70 -3.37
N PRO A 123 4.61 -8.86 -4.35
CA PRO A 123 3.68 -7.88 -4.90
C PRO A 123 2.50 -8.61 -5.57
N VAL A 124 1.29 -8.12 -5.35
CA VAL A 124 0.06 -8.71 -5.87
C VAL A 124 -0.75 -7.64 -6.59
N ARG A 125 -1.16 -7.93 -7.83
CA ARG A 125 -2.09 -7.08 -8.58
C ARG A 125 -3.50 -7.22 -7.98
N PRO A 126 -4.26 -6.14 -7.74
CA PRO A 126 -5.61 -6.23 -7.19
C PRO A 126 -6.52 -7.22 -7.95
N SER A 127 -6.49 -7.18 -9.28
CA SER A 127 -7.26 -8.10 -10.13
C SER A 127 -6.77 -9.55 -10.12
N ASN A 128 -5.54 -9.82 -9.69
CA ASN A 128 -4.96 -11.15 -9.58
C ASN A 128 -5.04 -11.72 -8.15
N ALA A 129 -5.36 -10.88 -7.15
CA ALA A 129 -5.46 -11.30 -5.77
C ALA A 129 -6.68 -12.20 -5.52
N GLY A 130 -7.76 -12.04 -6.28
CA GLY A 130 -9.00 -12.81 -6.07
C GLY A 130 -9.75 -12.47 -4.77
N VAL A 131 -9.22 -11.54 -3.98
CA VAL A 131 -9.79 -11.07 -2.69
C VAL A 131 -11.05 -10.23 -2.85
N GLY A 132 -11.36 -9.68 -4.02
CA GLY A 132 -12.51 -8.79 -4.18
C GLY A 132 -12.36 -7.50 -3.37
N GLY A 133 -13.47 -6.94 -2.90
CA GLY A 133 -13.51 -5.65 -2.17
C GLY A 133 -13.56 -4.42 -3.06
N GLU A 134 -13.94 -3.30 -2.48
CA GLU A 134 -13.85 -1.96 -3.05
C GLU A 134 -12.43 -1.41 -2.93
N THR A 135 -12.08 -0.45 -3.77
CA THR A 135 -10.81 0.27 -3.68
C THR A 135 -11.05 1.62 -3.04
N ASP A 136 -10.56 1.79 -1.82
CA ASP A 136 -10.66 3.06 -1.08
C ASP A 136 -9.54 4.01 -1.46
N VAL A 137 -8.32 3.48 -1.61
CA VAL A 137 -7.15 4.28 -1.95
C VAL A 137 -6.37 3.59 -3.05
N GLN A 138 -5.96 4.37 -4.05
CA GLN A 138 -5.00 3.95 -5.05
C GLN A 138 -4.00 5.09 -5.33
N ALA A 139 -2.71 4.78 -5.22
CA ALA A 139 -1.64 5.75 -5.45
C ALA A 139 -0.46 5.13 -6.21
N ASP A 140 -0.01 5.82 -7.25
CA ASP A 140 1.11 5.40 -8.10
C ASP A 140 2.37 6.20 -7.81
N PHE A 141 3.44 5.50 -7.42
CA PHE A 141 4.76 6.08 -7.17
C PHE A 141 5.76 5.64 -8.25
N THR A 142 6.49 6.60 -8.82
CA THR A 142 7.62 6.32 -9.70
C THR A 142 8.86 5.99 -8.89
N ILE A 143 9.41 4.79 -9.07
CA ILE A 143 10.61 4.33 -8.40
C ILE A 143 11.76 4.30 -9.40
N ASN A 144 12.87 4.95 -9.06
CA ASN A 144 14.11 4.93 -9.81
C ASN A 144 15.18 4.19 -9.00
N VAL A 145 15.66 3.06 -9.49
CA VAL A 145 16.81 2.35 -8.91
C VAL A 145 18.07 2.82 -9.63
N GLN A 146 19.03 3.40 -8.91
CA GLN A 146 20.27 3.97 -9.46
C GLN A 146 21.48 3.80 -8.54
#